data_AF-A0A2P5KWS7-F1
#
_entry.id   AF-A0A2P5KWS7-F1
#
_cell.length_a   1.000
_cell.length_b   1.000
_cell.length_c   1.000
_cell.angle_alpha   90.00
_cell.angle_beta   90.00
_cell.angle_gamma   90.00
#
_symmetry.space_group_name_H-M   'P 1'
#
loop_
_entity.id
_entity.type
_entity.pdbx_description
1 polymer ?
#
loop_
_entity_poly.entity_id
_entity_poly.type
_entity_poly.pdbx_seq_one_letter_code
_entity_poly.pdbx_strand_id
1 'polypeptide(L)' 'MNQLLRAPQVYETDVIASFGRWRRFGVHGPVYEILDNTARPSDRGPVVRVRVVQSGEELDYRLECLIGDPQER' A
#
# COMPACT_ATOMS: atom_id res chain seq x y z
N MET A 1 -13.70 -15.78 29.75
CA MET A 1 -14.15 -15.35 28.41
C MET A 1 -13.10 -14.39 27.85
N ASN A 2 -12.03 -14.91 27.25
CA ASN A 2 -10.94 -14.06 26.72
C ASN A 2 -11.15 -13.87 25.22
N GLN A 3 -11.79 -12.76 24.83
CA GLN A 3 -11.66 -12.26 23.47
C GLN A 3 -10.27 -11.65 23.34
N LEU A 4 -9.35 -12.44 22.76
CA LEU A 4 -8.09 -11.94 22.21
C LEU A 4 -8.45 -10.88 21.18
N LEU A 5 -8.31 -9.61 21.56
CA LEU A 5 -8.22 -8.50 20.62
C LEU A 5 -7.01 -8.80 19.75
N ARG A 6 -7.24 -9.37 18.56
CA ARG A 6 -6.20 -9.54 17.56
C ARG A 6 -5.65 -8.15 17.30
N ALA A 7 -4.42 -7.90 17.73
CA ALA A 7 -3.69 -6.71 17.35
C ALA A 7 -3.82 -6.54 15.83
N PRO A 8 -4.00 -5.31 15.32
CA PRO A 8 -4.00 -5.10 13.88
C PRO A 8 -2.68 -5.69 13.39
N GLN A 9 -2.75 -6.68 12.50
CA GLN A 9 -1.55 -7.28 11.94
C GLN A 9 -0.86 -6.20 11.11
N VAL A 10 0.07 -5.49 11.75
CA VAL A 10 1.01 -4.61 11.08
C VAL A 10 1.82 -5.55 10.21
N TYR A 11 1.54 -5.56 8.91
CA TYR A 11 2.38 -6.25 7.94
C TYR A 11 3.79 -5.67 8.12
N GLU A 12 4.80 -6.54 8.25
CA GLU A 12 6.19 -6.15 8.51
C GLU A 12 6.60 -5.05 7.52
N THR A 13 7.01 -3.90 8.08
CA THR A 13 7.39 -2.67 7.35
C THR A 13 8.41 -2.93 6.24
N ASP A 14 9.21 -3.98 6.39
CA ASP A 14 10.25 -4.42 5.46
C ASP A 14 9.70 -4.82 4.09
N VAL A 15 8.51 -5.42 4.05
CA VAL A 15 7.91 -5.88 2.78
C VAL A 15 7.55 -4.70 1.89
N ILE A 16 7.00 -3.63 2.47
CA ILE A 16 6.58 -2.46 1.70
C ILE A 16 7.79 -1.67 1.20
N ALA A 17 8.82 -1.54 2.03
CA ALA A 17 10.07 -0.90 1.66
C ALA A 17 10.75 -1.58 0.44
N SER A 18 10.61 -2.90 0.31
CA SER A 18 11.18 -3.66 -0.82
C SER A 18 10.56 -3.33 -2.18
N PHE A 19 9.35 -2.76 -2.22
CA PHE A 19 8.67 -2.44 -3.47
C PHE A 19 9.19 -1.17 -4.15
N GLY A 20 10.13 -0.46 -3.52
CA GLY A 20 10.65 0.80 -4.03
C GLY A 20 9.65 1.94 -3.85
N ARG A 21 10.09 3.16 -4.17
CA ARG A 21 9.32 4.37 -3.86
C ARG A 21 8.13 4.57 -4.81
N TRP A 22 8.30 4.25 -6.10
CA TRP A 22 7.34 4.58 -7.16
C TRP A 22 6.86 3.33 -7.91
N ARG A 23 5.55 3.27 -8.16
CA ARG A 23 4.90 2.19 -8.93
C ARG A 23 3.80 2.76 -9.82
N ARG A 24 3.20 1.92 -10.64
CA ARG A 24 2.10 2.29 -11.54
C ARG A 24 0.86 1.49 -11.24
N PHE A 25 -0.32 2.12 -11.26
CA PHE A 25 -1.59 1.40 -11.09
C PHE A 25 -1.82 0.48 -12.30
N GLY A 26 -1.53 -0.81 -12.16
CA GLY A 26 -1.44 -1.74 -13.28
C GLY A 26 -0.47 -1.30 -14.38
N VAL A 27 -0.59 -1.92 -15.56
CA VAL A 27 0.34 -1.70 -16.69
C VAL A 27 0.17 -0.32 -17.34
N HIS A 28 -1.04 0.24 -17.33
CA HIS A 28 -1.38 1.45 -18.09
C HIS A 28 -1.85 2.64 -17.23
N GLY A 29 -1.91 2.48 -15.91
CA GLY A 29 -2.41 3.53 -15.03
C GLY A 29 -1.40 4.63 -14.74
N PRO A 30 -1.79 5.59 -13.89
CA PRO A 30 -0.90 6.65 -13.43
C PRO A 30 0.19 6.12 -12.48
N VAL A 31 1.26 6.89 -12.35
CA VAL A 31 2.36 6.59 -11.43
C VAL A 31 1.96 7.09 -10.06
N TYR A 32 2.29 6.33 -9.02
CA TYR A 32 2.08 6.70 -7.64
C TYR A 32 3.33 6.48 -6.81
N GLU A 33 3.45 7.27 -5.76
CA GLU A 33 4.47 7.17 -4.73
C GLU A 33 3.87 6.50 -3.49
N ILE A 34 4.61 5.55 -2.90
CA ILE A 34 4.28 5.01 -1.58
C ILE A 34 4.73 6.01 -0.52
N LEU A 35 3.79 6.50 0.29
CA LEU A 35 4.06 7.53 1.30
C LEU A 35 4.48 6.94 2.65
N ASP A 36 3.94 5.78 2.98
CA ASP A 36 4.20 5.08 4.24
C ASP A 36 4.58 3.62 3.96
N ASN A 37 5.63 3.14 4.62
CA ASN A 37 6.04 1.73 4.56
C ASN A 37 5.23 0.82 5.50
N THR A 38 4.07 1.28 5.96
CA THR A 38 3.24 0.56 6.93
C THR A 38 1.83 0.38 6.38
N ALA A 39 1.38 -0.87 6.30
CA ALA A 39 0.00 -1.16 5.98
C ALA A 39 -0.91 -0.97 7.21
N ARG A 40 -2.07 -0.37 6.97
CA ARG A 40 -3.12 -0.16 7.96
C ARG A 40 -4.26 -1.13 7.69
N PRO A 41 -4.93 -1.68 8.71
CA PRO A 41 -6.13 -2.49 8.49
C PRO A 41 -7.26 -1.64 7.91
N SER A 42 -8.04 -2.22 7.00
CA SER A 42 -9.30 -1.69 6.47
C SER A 42 -10.29 -2.85 6.31
N ASP A 43 -11.59 -2.56 6.18
CA ASP A 43 -12.65 -3.56 6.01
C ASP A 43 -12.44 -4.49 4.81
N ARG A 44 -11.72 -4.01 3.78
CA ARG A 44 -11.40 -4.78 2.56
C ARG A 44 -9.99 -5.38 2.55
N GLY A 45 -9.33 -5.42 3.71
CA GLY A 45 -7.94 -5.87 3.84
C GLY A 45 -6.96 -4.72 4.07
N PRO A 46 -5.66 -5.01 4.18
CA PRO A 46 -4.63 -3.98 4.40
C PRO A 46 -4.53 -2.95 3.28
N VAL A 47 -4.34 -1.69 3.68
CA VAL A 47 -4.12 -0.57 2.77
C VAL A 47 -2.84 0.19 3.13
N VAL A 48 -2.19 0.77 2.12
CA VAL A 48 -1.06 1.69 2.26
C VAL A 48 -1.46 3.07 1.77
N ARG A 49 -0.82 4.10 2.31
CA ARG A 49 -1.02 5.47 1.83
C ARG A 49 -0.16 5.71 0.61
N VAL A 50 -0.76 6.14 -0.50
CA VAL A 50 -0.05 6.48 -1.74
C VAL A 50 -0.44 7.87 -2.23
N ARG A 51 0.42 8.47 -3.05
CA ARG A 51 0.16 9.71 -3.76
C ARG A 51 0.25 9.50 -5.26
N VAL A 52 -0.78 9.85 -6.00
CA VAL A 52 -0.76 9.88 -7.46
C VAL A 52 0.16 11.02 -7.92
N VAL A 53 1.22 10.71 -8.65
CA VAL A 53 2.26 11.69 -9.02
C VAL A 53 1.69 12.80 -9.92
N GLN A 54 0.83 12.46 -10.88
CA GLN A 54 0.29 13.43 -11.83
C GLN A 54 -0.68 14.44 -11.21
N SER A 55 -1.52 14.01 -10.27
CA SER A 55 -2.57 14.86 -9.67
C SER A 55 -2.22 15.37 -8.28
N GLY A 56 -1.26 14.75 -7.60
CA GLY A 56 -0.99 14.98 -6.18
C GLY A 56 -2.03 14.38 -5.24
N GLU A 57 -3.02 13.65 -5.75
CA GLU A 57 -4.08 13.04 -4.95
C GLU A 57 -3.51 11.96 -4.01
N GLU A 58 -3.88 12.01 -2.73
CA GLU A 58 -3.49 11.01 -1.74
C GLU A 58 -4.66 10.10 -1.39
N LEU A 59 -4.44 8.80 -1.49
CA LEU A 59 -5.48 7.80 -1.29
C LEU A 59 -4.95 6.56 -0.56
N ASP A 60 -5.87 5.80 0.02
CA ASP A 60 -5.59 4.51 0.62
C ASP A 60 -5.68 3.43 -0.46
N TYR A 61 -4.57 2.75 -0.72
CA TYR A 61 -4.45 1.76 -1.77
C TYR A 61 -4.25 0.36 -1.21
N ARG A 62 -4.94 -0.64 -1.78
CA ARG A 62 -4.90 -2.00 -1.24
C ARG A 62 -3.53 -2.63 -1.45
N LEU A 63 -2.98 -3.20 -0.37
CA LEU A 63 -1.67 -3.85 -0.41
C LEU A 63 -1.67 -5.04 -1.39
N GLU A 64 -2.80 -5.76 -1.51
CA GLU A 64 -2.96 -6.87 -2.47
C GLU A 64 -2.71 -6.42 -3.93
N CYS A 65 -3.17 -5.22 -4.29
CA CYS A 65 -3.03 -4.69 -5.65
C CYS A 65 -1.61 -4.18 -5.85
N LEU A 66 -1.08 -3.47 -4.85
CA LEU A 66 0.29 -2.97 -4.86
C LEU A 66 1.28 -4.09 -5.17
N ILE A 67 1.17 -5.27 -4.56
CA ILE A 67 2.08 -6.40 -4.79
C ILE A 67 2.21 -6.73 -6.29
N GLY A 68 1.12 -6.67 -7.06
CA GLY A 68 1.07 -7.01 -8.48
C GLY A 68 1.41 -5.87 -9.44
N ASP A 69 1.50 -4.63 -8.97
CA ASP A 69 1.73 -3.47 -9.83
C ASP A 69 3.18 -3.42 -10.35
N PRO A 70 3.45 -3.06 -11.61
CA PRO A 70 4.83 -2.93 -12.07
C PRO A 70 5.56 -1.81 -11.32
N GLN A 71 6.85 -2.02 -11.06
CA GLN A 71 7.74 -0.93 -10.63
C GLN A 71 7.92 0.05 -11.78
N GLU A 72 7.90 1.34 -11.46
CA GLU A 72 8.28 2.38 -12.41
C GLU A 72 9.83 2.46 -12.45
N ARG A 73 10.40 2.59 -13.64
CA ARG A 73 11.87 2.66 -13.85
C ARG A 73 12.41 4.07 -13.79
#